data_AF-A0A9P4JRF7-F1
#
_entry.id   AF-A0A9P4JRF7-F1
#
_cell.length_a   1.000
_cell.length_b   1.000
_cell.length_c   1.000
_cell.angle_alpha   90.00
_cell.angle_beta   90.00
_cell.angle_gamma   90.00
#
_symmetry.space_group_name_H-M   'P 1'
#
loop_
_entity.id
_entity.type
_entity.pdbx_description
1 polymer ?
#
loop_
_entity_poly.entity_id
_entity_poly.type
_entity_poly.pdbx_seq_one_letter_code
_entity_poly.pdbx_strand_id
1 'polypeptide(L)'
;MPRIVILCFPWGATIFACFGYFQTKMQQPLSSEKTTNFSTNEGIQQSTLALFKRPWFRRIWVLQEVAAARNVLILCGPTGIDGYAFCLGVESLKEFNKIPADLQSLICSTTYLIRGAIFRSKHVMNRLGRVSQEICPLGGLVDMYHTRIATKRHDKVYYLLGMSSDDLRKANLAPDYRVPWEELLQRLAKFLLGEKISVETWSDKEIAIIKSKGCILGEVSSVYKDALDDSQGVDVIFKNIPGQPEDMKMHWTLRPSAKSIREGDFICLFEGASEPAIIRLCGDYFTLIMTAATPLEDTRLEEGYIEWSNHFQLVKQFVRDFLLVWDWKDSSENLQESEIYEILIRTNNRVSELSKTDREGLLDKATRAWNVASILGDLRKYKKAEERLREAIEGYKVAFKRTGTIV
;
A
#
# COMPACT_ATOMS: atom_id res chain seq x y z
N MET A 1 25.74 -21.64 -5.28
CA MET A 1 24.84 -22.00 -6.40
C MET A 1 23.63 -21.08 -6.30
N PRO A 2 23.33 -20.19 -7.28
CA PRO A 2 22.19 -19.32 -7.13
C PRO A 2 20.93 -20.17 -7.28
N ARG A 3 20.08 -20.17 -6.25
CA ARG A 3 18.87 -20.98 -6.16
C ARG A 3 17.94 -20.58 -7.31
N ILE A 4 17.89 -21.42 -8.34
CA ILE A 4 16.88 -21.35 -9.40
C ILE A 4 15.55 -21.67 -8.71
N VAL A 5 14.65 -20.69 -8.66
CA VAL A 5 13.28 -20.96 -8.22
C VAL A 5 12.56 -21.55 -9.41
N ILE A 6 12.24 -22.84 -9.31
CA ILE A 6 11.48 -23.59 -10.31
C ILE A 6 10.02 -23.61 -9.87
N LEU A 7 9.16 -22.87 -10.55
CA LEU A 7 7.73 -22.88 -10.25
C LEU A 7 7.06 -24.00 -11.02
N CYS A 8 6.80 -25.16 -10.41
CA CYS A 8 6.13 -26.27 -11.10
C CYS A 8 4.61 -26.17 -10.95
N PHE A 9 3.92 -25.95 -12.07
CA PHE A 9 2.47 -25.93 -12.15
C PHE A 9 1.91 -27.20 -12.80
N PRO A 10 0.89 -27.87 -12.21
CA PRO A 10 0.25 -29.03 -12.85
C PRO A 10 -0.36 -28.67 -14.20
N TRP A 11 -0.22 -29.62 -15.13
CA TRP A 11 -0.58 -29.52 -16.54
C TRP A 11 -2.06 -29.24 -16.78
N GLY A 12 -2.37 -28.24 -17.60
CA GLY A 12 -3.73 -27.93 -18.04
C GLY A 12 -3.71 -27.15 -19.36
N ALA A 13 -4.58 -27.51 -20.30
CA ALA A 13 -4.60 -27.00 -21.67
C ALA A 13 -4.63 -25.45 -21.76
N THR A 14 -5.33 -24.82 -20.82
CA THR A 14 -5.49 -23.37 -20.67
C THR A 14 -4.14 -22.66 -20.40
N ILE A 15 -3.26 -23.25 -19.58
CA ILE A 15 -1.98 -22.61 -19.19
C ILE A 15 -0.93 -22.73 -20.30
N PHE A 16 -1.01 -23.79 -21.12
CA PHE A 16 -0.14 -23.95 -22.27
C PHE A 16 -0.27 -22.79 -23.26
N ALA A 17 -1.49 -22.27 -23.45
CA ALA A 17 -1.75 -21.13 -24.32
C ALA A 17 -1.04 -19.84 -23.86
N CYS A 18 -1.00 -19.57 -22.55
CA CYS A 18 -0.23 -18.45 -21.99
C CYS A 18 1.27 -18.60 -22.24
N PHE A 19 1.80 -19.78 -21.95
CA PHE A 19 3.23 -20.03 -22.04
C PHE A 19 3.71 -19.92 -23.50
N GLY A 20 2.96 -20.47 -24.45
CA GLY A 20 3.24 -20.30 -25.88
C GLY A 20 3.16 -18.82 -26.32
N TYR A 21 2.18 -18.06 -25.82
CA TYR A 21 2.06 -16.63 -26.11
C TYR A 21 3.25 -15.82 -25.57
N PHE A 22 3.64 -16.04 -24.31
CA PHE A 22 4.77 -15.33 -23.71
C PHE A 22 6.09 -15.64 -24.41
N GLN A 23 6.31 -16.90 -24.82
CA GLN A 23 7.50 -17.29 -25.58
C GLN A 23 7.54 -16.66 -26.99
N THR A 24 6.40 -16.54 -27.67
CA THR A 24 6.34 -15.94 -29.01
C THR A 24 6.51 -14.42 -28.99
N LYS A 25 6.00 -13.73 -27.96
CA LYS A 25 6.23 -12.29 -27.78
C LYS A 25 7.70 -11.92 -27.60
N MET A 26 8.52 -12.82 -27.04
CA MET A 26 9.96 -12.63 -26.96
C MET A 26 10.71 -12.74 -28.30
N GLN A 27 10.15 -13.45 -29.28
CA GLN A 27 10.79 -13.68 -30.57
C GLN A 27 10.41 -12.62 -31.63
N GLN A 28 9.48 -11.72 -31.33
CA GLN A 28 9.08 -10.64 -32.23
C GLN A 28 9.87 -9.35 -31.92
N PRO A 29 10.62 -8.77 -32.88
CA PRO A 29 11.11 -7.41 -32.73
C PRO A 29 9.91 -6.45 -32.62
N LEU A 30 10.07 -5.36 -31.86
CA LEU A 30 9.06 -4.31 -31.62
C LEU A 30 8.38 -3.71 -32.88
N SER A 31 8.83 -4.08 -34.08
CA SER A 31 8.39 -3.57 -35.38
C SER A 31 7.73 -4.61 -36.30
N SER A 32 7.38 -5.82 -35.86
CA SER A 32 6.66 -6.77 -36.74
C SER A 32 5.52 -7.50 -36.02
N GLU A 33 4.29 -7.01 -36.21
CA GLU A 33 3.08 -7.79 -35.95
C GLU A 33 2.95 -8.90 -36.99
N LYS A 34 3.53 -10.07 -36.72
CA LYS A 34 3.10 -11.31 -37.38
C LYS A 34 2.18 -12.07 -36.45
N THR A 35 0.91 -12.10 -36.82
CA THR A 35 -0.19 -12.83 -36.17
C THR A 35 0.04 -14.34 -36.34
N THR A 36 0.63 -14.98 -35.34
CA THR A 36 0.46 -16.42 -35.11
C THR A 36 -0.87 -16.65 -34.38
N ASN A 37 -1.69 -17.54 -34.92
CA ASN A 37 -3.03 -17.93 -34.46
C ASN A 37 -3.02 -18.56 -33.06
N PHE A 38 -2.77 -17.77 -32.02
CA PHE A 38 -3.16 -18.12 -30.66
C PHE A 38 -4.55 -17.54 -30.41
N SER A 39 -5.36 -18.31 -29.65
CA SER A 39 -6.59 -17.90 -28.97
C SER A 39 -6.81 -16.39 -28.93
N THR A 40 -8.03 -15.93 -29.20
CA THR A 40 -8.44 -14.53 -28.97
C THR A 40 -7.79 -14.00 -27.69
N ASN A 41 -7.28 -12.76 -27.71
CA ASN A 41 -6.52 -12.14 -26.60
C ASN A 41 -7.19 -12.39 -25.23
N GLU A 42 -8.52 -12.46 -25.22
CA GLU A 42 -9.38 -12.85 -24.11
C GLU A 42 -9.07 -14.23 -23.50
N GLY A 43 -8.91 -15.29 -24.31
CA GLY A 43 -8.60 -16.63 -23.79
C GLY A 43 -7.21 -16.72 -23.15
N ILE A 44 -6.23 -15.97 -23.65
CA ILE A 44 -4.89 -15.87 -23.04
C ILE A 44 -4.99 -15.08 -21.73
N GLN A 45 -5.75 -13.99 -21.71
CA GLN A 45 -6.00 -13.22 -20.50
C GLN A 45 -6.64 -14.09 -19.41
N GLN A 46 -7.73 -14.81 -19.72
CA GLN A 46 -8.40 -15.70 -18.76
C GLN A 46 -7.45 -16.78 -18.22
N SER A 47 -6.60 -17.31 -19.08
CA SER A 47 -5.60 -18.30 -18.72
C SER A 47 -4.53 -17.73 -17.78
N THR A 48 -4.08 -16.51 -18.01
CA THR A 48 -3.13 -15.81 -17.13
C THR A 48 -3.77 -15.49 -15.78
N LEU A 49 -5.02 -15.04 -15.78
CA LEU A 49 -5.77 -14.81 -14.55
C LEU A 49 -5.95 -16.10 -13.74
N ALA A 50 -6.22 -17.22 -14.41
CA ALA A 50 -6.32 -18.53 -13.76
C ALA A 50 -4.97 -18.98 -13.15
N LEU A 51 -3.85 -18.64 -13.79
CA LEU A 51 -2.51 -18.91 -13.26
C LEU A 51 -2.27 -18.14 -11.95
N PHE A 52 -2.50 -16.83 -11.92
CA PHE A 52 -2.30 -16.00 -10.72
C PHE A 52 -3.30 -16.27 -9.59
N LYS A 53 -4.46 -16.87 -9.89
CA LYS A 53 -5.40 -17.36 -8.87
C LYS A 53 -4.88 -18.60 -8.11
N ARG A 54 -3.80 -19.24 -8.56
CA ARG A 54 -3.27 -20.43 -7.88
C ARG A 54 -2.73 -20.09 -6.48
N PRO A 55 -2.85 -21.01 -5.50
CA PRO A 55 -2.44 -20.75 -4.12
C PRO A 55 -0.97 -20.35 -3.96
N TRP A 56 -0.09 -20.81 -4.86
CA TRP A 56 1.33 -20.48 -4.83
C TRP A 56 1.55 -18.96 -4.83
N PHE A 57 0.95 -18.23 -5.77
CA PHE A 57 1.06 -16.77 -5.83
C PHE A 57 0.48 -16.10 -4.59
N ARG A 58 -0.50 -16.68 -3.90
CA ARG A 58 -1.14 -16.00 -2.77
C ARG A 58 -0.41 -16.16 -1.44
N ARG A 59 0.60 -17.02 -1.32
CA ARG A 59 1.24 -17.34 -0.03
C ARG A 59 2.36 -16.36 0.30
N ILE A 60 2.42 -15.90 1.55
CA ILE A 60 3.48 -15.00 2.02
C ILE A 60 4.86 -15.66 1.91
N TRP A 61 4.95 -16.97 2.15
CA TRP A 61 6.24 -17.65 2.17
C TRP A 61 6.94 -17.72 0.81
N VAL A 62 6.18 -17.52 -0.27
CA VAL A 62 6.74 -17.49 -1.63
C VAL A 62 7.64 -16.27 -1.84
N LEU A 63 7.41 -15.18 -1.10
CA LEU A 63 8.12 -13.92 -1.32
C LEU A 63 9.63 -14.06 -1.08
N GLN A 64 10.07 -14.55 0.08
CA GLN A 64 11.49 -14.83 0.33
C GLN A 64 12.10 -15.88 -0.60
N GLU A 65 11.33 -16.87 -1.07
CA GLU A 65 11.82 -17.85 -2.05
C GLU A 65 12.22 -17.13 -3.33
N VAL A 66 11.29 -16.34 -3.88
CA VAL A 66 11.52 -15.53 -5.07
C VAL A 66 12.59 -14.50 -4.80
N ALA A 67 12.55 -13.81 -3.65
CA ALA A 67 13.48 -12.75 -3.26
C ALA A 67 14.93 -13.23 -3.04
N ALA A 68 15.12 -14.50 -2.67
CA ALA A 68 16.43 -15.12 -2.57
C ALA A 68 17.02 -15.49 -3.95
N ALA A 69 16.16 -15.62 -4.96
CA ALA A 69 16.55 -16.09 -6.27
C ALA A 69 17.32 -15.01 -7.03
N ARG A 70 18.32 -15.41 -7.83
CA ARG A 70 18.97 -14.50 -8.79
C ARG A 70 18.55 -14.79 -10.24
N ASN A 71 17.89 -15.91 -10.41
CA ASN A 71 17.28 -16.35 -11.65
C ASN A 71 16.01 -17.11 -11.27
N VAL A 72 14.88 -16.71 -11.86
CA VAL A 72 13.58 -17.33 -11.63
C VAL A 72 13.20 -18.06 -12.91
N LEU A 73 12.83 -19.33 -12.78
CA LEU A 73 12.39 -20.17 -13.90
C LEU A 73 10.96 -20.64 -13.61
N ILE A 74 10.03 -20.30 -14.51
CA ILE A 74 8.64 -20.68 -14.36
C ILE A 74 8.38 -21.91 -15.21
N LEU A 75 7.95 -23.02 -14.60
CA LEU A 75 7.64 -24.27 -15.29
C LEU A 75 6.14 -24.57 -15.32
N CYS A 76 5.66 -25.01 -16.47
CA CYS A 76 4.33 -25.58 -16.61
C CYS A 76 4.44 -26.93 -17.33
N GLY A 77 4.49 -28.02 -16.56
CA GLY A 77 4.86 -29.34 -17.06
C GLY A 77 6.24 -29.36 -17.72
N PRO A 78 6.39 -29.78 -19.00
CA PRO A 78 7.69 -29.87 -19.67
C PRO A 78 8.18 -28.51 -20.22
N THR A 79 7.37 -27.45 -20.16
CA THR A 79 7.72 -26.13 -20.71
C THR A 79 8.25 -25.22 -19.60
N GLY A 80 9.34 -24.52 -19.87
CA GLY A 80 9.91 -23.50 -18.99
C GLY A 80 10.03 -22.13 -19.66
N ILE A 81 9.89 -21.07 -18.87
CA ILE A 81 10.04 -19.67 -19.28
C ILE A 81 10.88 -18.94 -18.24
N ASP A 82 11.84 -18.14 -18.70
CA ASP A 82 12.61 -17.22 -17.87
C ASP A 82 11.68 -16.24 -17.13
N GLY A 83 11.98 -15.91 -15.88
CA GLY A 83 11.12 -15.06 -15.06
C GLY A 83 10.90 -13.67 -15.65
N TYR A 84 11.95 -13.07 -16.22
CA TYR A 84 11.83 -11.75 -16.84
C TYR A 84 10.97 -11.82 -18.11
N ALA A 85 11.20 -12.85 -18.93
CA ALA A 85 10.38 -13.14 -20.10
C ALA A 85 8.90 -13.32 -19.76
N PHE A 86 8.61 -14.04 -18.67
CA PHE A 86 7.26 -14.22 -18.17
C PHE A 86 6.61 -12.89 -17.78
N CYS A 87 7.33 -12.02 -17.06
CA CYS A 87 6.83 -10.69 -16.69
C CYS A 87 6.47 -9.84 -17.92
N LEU A 88 7.36 -9.76 -18.92
CA LEU A 88 7.07 -9.06 -20.18
C LEU A 88 5.82 -9.62 -20.89
N GLY A 89 5.67 -10.94 -20.87
CA GLY A 89 4.49 -11.60 -21.41
C GLY A 89 3.21 -11.19 -20.68
N VAL A 90 3.23 -11.15 -19.35
CA VAL A 90 2.11 -10.72 -18.51
C VAL A 90 1.75 -9.26 -18.78
N GLU A 91 2.73 -8.37 -18.87
CA GLU A 91 2.55 -6.93 -19.17
C GLU A 91 1.96 -6.70 -20.56
N SER A 92 2.30 -7.55 -21.54
CA SER A 92 1.79 -7.42 -22.91
C SER A 92 0.29 -7.71 -23.07
N LEU A 93 -0.36 -8.22 -22.03
CA LEU A 93 -1.80 -8.44 -22.01
C LEU A 93 -2.54 -7.10 -22.02
N LYS A 94 -3.15 -6.78 -23.17
CA LYS A 94 -4.05 -5.62 -23.28
C LYS A 94 -5.24 -5.80 -22.32
N GLU A 95 -5.72 -4.71 -21.74
CA GLU A 95 -6.92 -4.63 -20.88
C GLU A 95 -6.78 -5.10 -19.41
N PHE A 96 -5.67 -4.76 -18.74
CA PHE A 96 -5.56 -4.87 -17.27
C PHE A 96 -6.69 -4.16 -16.50
N ASN A 97 -7.37 -3.20 -17.12
CA ASN A 97 -8.48 -2.45 -16.51
C ASN A 97 -9.73 -3.29 -16.26
N LYS A 98 -9.85 -4.47 -16.87
CA LYS A 98 -10.98 -5.41 -16.65
C LYS A 98 -10.69 -6.43 -15.54
N ILE A 99 -9.51 -6.39 -14.92
CA ILE A 99 -9.09 -7.33 -13.89
C ILE A 99 -9.55 -6.82 -12.51
N PRO A 100 -10.07 -7.69 -11.62
CA PRO A 100 -10.33 -7.32 -10.23
C PRO A 100 -9.09 -6.69 -9.56
N ALA A 101 -9.30 -5.63 -8.78
CA ALA A 101 -8.21 -4.83 -8.21
C ALA A 101 -7.26 -5.65 -7.33
N ASP A 102 -7.78 -6.62 -6.56
CA ASP A 102 -7.02 -7.55 -5.72
C ASP A 102 -6.07 -8.43 -6.54
N LEU A 103 -6.58 -8.96 -7.66
CA LEU A 103 -5.79 -9.80 -8.55
C LEU A 103 -4.78 -8.97 -9.33
N GLN A 104 -5.13 -7.73 -9.67
CA GLN A 104 -4.20 -6.82 -10.30
C GLN A 104 -3.02 -6.48 -9.37
N SER A 105 -3.28 -6.11 -8.12
CA SER A 105 -2.20 -5.81 -7.16
C SER A 105 -1.34 -7.03 -6.86
N LEU A 106 -1.94 -8.23 -6.83
CA LEU A 106 -1.22 -9.50 -6.74
C LEU A 106 -0.27 -9.71 -7.93
N ILE A 107 -0.72 -9.43 -9.16
CA ILE A 107 0.10 -9.55 -10.37
C ILE A 107 1.27 -8.57 -10.29
N CYS A 108 1.01 -7.27 -10.15
CA CYS A 108 2.04 -6.22 -10.15
C CYS A 108 3.10 -6.44 -9.05
N SER A 109 2.68 -6.77 -7.82
CA SER A 109 3.63 -7.04 -6.73
C SER A 109 4.45 -8.32 -6.97
N THR A 110 3.89 -9.32 -7.68
CA THR A 110 4.62 -10.54 -8.04
C THR A 110 5.63 -10.28 -9.16
N THR A 111 5.21 -9.59 -10.22
CA THR A 111 6.06 -9.29 -11.38
C THR A 111 7.22 -8.37 -10.97
N TYR A 112 6.97 -7.38 -10.11
CA TYR A 112 8.01 -6.55 -9.48
C TYR A 112 9.11 -7.40 -8.84
N LEU A 113 8.73 -8.38 -8.02
CA LEU A 113 9.69 -9.22 -7.29
C LEU A 113 10.47 -10.17 -8.22
N ILE A 114 9.83 -10.66 -9.28
CA ILE A 114 10.47 -11.55 -10.26
C ILE A 114 11.46 -10.75 -11.13
N ARG A 115 11.07 -9.58 -11.66
CA ARG A 115 11.94 -8.69 -12.46
C ARG A 115 13.16 -8.26 -11.66
N GLY A 116 12.99 -7.95 -10.37
CA GLY A 116 14.09 -7.58 -9.49
C GLY A 116 15.18 -8.66 -9.31
N ALA A 117 14.91 -9.93 -9.66
CA ALA A 117 15.84 -11.03 -9.42
C ALA A 117 17.19 -10.87 -10.14
N ILE A 118 17.18 -10.34 -11.37
CA ILE A 118 18.40 -10.19 -12.19
C ILE A 118 19.36 -9.13 -11.61
N PHE A 119 18.84 -8.17 -10.86
CA PHE A 119 19.61 -7.07 -10.27
C PHE A 119 20.20 -7.41 -8.90
N ARG A 120 19.92 -8.60 -8.35
CA ARG A 120 20.40 -8.98 -7.01
C ARG A 120 21.89 -9.28 -6.99
N SER A 121 22.59 -8.64 -6.04
CA SER A 121 24.03 -8.79 -5.84
C SER A 121 24.45 -10.24 -5.58
N LYS A 122 25.63 -10.62 -6.05
CA LYS A 122 26.23 -11.96 -5.86
C LYS A 122 26.72 -12.17 -4.42
N HIS A 123 26.93 -11.09 -3.66
CA HIS A 123 27.57 -11.09 -2.34
C HIS A 123 26.69 -10.31 -1.36
N VAL A 124 25.80 -11.02 -0.66
CA VAL A 124 25.05 -10.43 0.45
C VAL A 124 25.80 -10.78 1.73
N MET A 125 26.86 -10.04 1.99
CA MET A 125 27.23 -9.70 3.36
C MET A 125 26.84 -8.23 3.44
N ASN A 126 25.76 -7.88 4.14
CA ASN A 126 25.51 -6.45 4.35
C ASN A 126 26.72 -5.84 5.10
N ARG A 127 26.85 -4.49 5.11
CA ARG A 127 27.93 -3.78 5.83
C ARG A 127 28.02 -4.11 7.34
N LEU A 128 27.10 -4.92 7.86
CA LEU A 128 26.84 -5.27 9.25
C LEU A 128 26.81 -6.79 9.52
N GLY A 129 27.21 -7.65 8.55
CA GLY A 129 27.32 -9.10 8.71
C GLY A 129 26.01 -9.90 8.72
N ARG A 130 24.89 -9.35 8.22
CA ARG A 130 23.62 -10.08 8.07
C ARG A 130 23.32 -10.47 6.62
N VAL A 131 22.61 -11.58 6.45
CA VAL A 131 21.99 -12.00 5.18
C VAL A 131 20.62 -11.30 5.07
N SER A 132 20.58 -10.10 4.49
CA SER A 132 19.33 -9.42 4.08
C SER A 132 19.28 -9.35 2.57
N GLN A 133 18.12 -9.61 1.96
CA GLN A 133 17.99 -9.51 0.51
C GLN A 133 17.92 -8.06 0.01
N GLU A 134 17.82 -7.08 0.91
CA GLU A 134 17.84 -5.63 0.64
C GLU A 134 16.93 -5.24 -0.55
N ILE A 135 15.70 -5.76 -0.56
CA ILE A 135 14.77 -5.55 -1.68
C ILE A 135 14.25 -4.11 -1.66
N CYS A 136 13.67 -3.68 -0.54
CA CYS A 136 13.22 -2.31 -0.29
C CYS A 136 12.91 -2.13 1.22
N PRO A 137 12.60 -0.90 1.68
CA PRO A 137 12.18 -0.66 3.06
C PRO A 137 10.93 -1.47 3.45
N LEU A 138 10.78 -1.78 4.73
CA LEU A 138 9.71 -2.60 5.28
C LEU A 138 8.33 -1.99 5.01
N GLY A 139 8.20 -0.66 5.03
CA GLY A 139 6.94 0.01 4.66
C GLY A 139 6.48 -0.35 3.26
N GLY A 140 7.37 -0.25 2.27
CA GLY A 140 7.07 -0.67 0.90
C GLY A 140 6.76 -2.16 0.77
N LEU A 141 7.43 -3.03 1.52
CA LEU A 141 7.10 -4.46 1.56
C LEU A 141 5.71 -4.72 2.15
N VAL A 142 5.37 -4.06 3.25
CA VAL A 142 4.05 -4.19 3.88
C VAL A 142 2.97 -3.67 2.93
N ASP A 143 3.19 -2.51 2.32
CA ASP A 143 2.27 -1.91 1.36
C ASP A 143 2.02 -2.83 0.15
N MET A 144 3.04 -3.54 -0.34
CA MET A 144 2.92 -4.50 -1.44
C MET A 144 2.27 -5.83 -1.05
N TYR A 145 2.53 -6.34 0.16
CA TYR A 145 2.37 -7.77 0.45
C TYR A 145 1.48 -8.12 1.65
N HIS A 146 0.94 -7.15 2.40
CA HIS A 146 0.11 -7.44 3.58
C HIS A 146 -1.15 -8.28 3.31
N THR A 147 -1.64 -8.29 2.07
CA THR A 147 -2.80 -9.10 1.62
C THR A 147 -2.46 -10.57 1.32
N ARG A 148 -1.17 -10.96 1.36
CA ARG A 148 -0.77 -12.36 1.14
C ARG A 148 -1.25 -13.26 2.27
N ILE A 149 -1.60 -14.49 1.93
CA ILE A 149 -2.12 -15.49 2.85
C ILE A 149 -0.98 -16.08 3.68
N ALA A 150 -1.22 -16.15 4.99
CA ALA A 150 -0.33 -16.75 5.96
C ALA A 150 -1.12 -17.70 6.87
N THR A 151 -0.51 -18.81 7.28
CA THR A 151 -1.12 -19.71 8.27
C THR A 151 -1.14 -19.07 9.66
N LYS A 152 -0.05 -18.40 10.05
CA LYS A 152 0.02 -17.55 11.24
C LYS A 152 0.06 -16.09 10.80
N ARG A 153 -0.76 -15.22 11.41
CA ARG A 153 -0.82 -13.79 11.02
C ARG A 153 0.53 -13.09 11.18
N HIS A 154 1.30 -13.45 12.21
CA HIS A 154 2.67 -12.98 12.43
C HIS A 154 3.58 -13.13 11.22
N ASP A 155 3.38 -14.18 10.40
CA ASP A 155 4.21 -14.40 9.22
C ASP A 155 4.03 -13.31 8.17
N LYS A 156 2.87 -12.61 8.14
CA LYS A 156 2.68 -11.43 7.27
C LYS A 156 3.69 -10.31 7.56
N VAL A 157 4.23 -10.26 8.78
CA VAL A 157 5.27 -9.30 9.18
C VAL A 157 6.64 -9.97 9.13
N TYR A 158 6.81 -11.09 9.83
CA TYR A 158 8.11 -11.73 10.01
C TYR A 158 8.75 -12.19 8.71
N TYR A 159 7.94 -12.59 7.73
CA TYR A 159 8.47 -13.00 6.43
C TYR A 159 9.01 -11.81 5.62
N LEU A 160 8.51 -10.60 5.84
CA LEU A 160 8.98 -9.40 5.15
C LEU A 160 10.29 -8.86 5.76
N LEU A 161 10.58 -9.17 7.03
CA LEU A 161 11.79 -8.66 7.69
C LEU A 161 13.10 -9.11 7.02
N GLY A 162 13.15 -10.34 6.50
CA GLY A 162 14.32 -10.87 5.79
C GLY A 162 14.55 -10.23 4.41
N MET A 163 13.53 -9.56 3.87
CA MET A 163 13.58 -8.85 2.60
C MET A 163 13.84 -7.34 2.78
N SER A 164 13.64 -6.81 3.99
CA SER A 164 13.73 -5.38 4.28
C SER A 164 15.18 -4.87 4.24
N SER A 165 15.36 -3.67 3.71
CA SER A 165 16.62 -2.92 3.76
C SER A 165 16.80 -2.10 5.05
N ASP A 166 15.80 -2.03 5.93
CA ASP A 166 15.85 -1.17 7.13
C ASP A 166 16.77 -1.72 8.22
N ASP A 167 17.29 -0.82 9.07
CA ASP A 167 17.90 -1.22 10.33
C ASP A 167 16.83 -1.56 11.39
N LEU A 168 16.45 -2.83 11.41
CA LEU A 168 15.44 -3.35 12.31
C LEU A 168 15.94 -3.61 13.74
N ARG A 169 17.21 -3.29 14.08
CA ARG A 169 17.78 -3.58 15.42
C ARG A 169 17.01 -2.91 16.55
N LYS A 170 16.48 -1.72 16.29
CA LYS A 170 15.72 -0.91 17.26
C LYS A 170 14.21 -1.06 17.12
N ALA A 171 13.73 -1.77 16.10
CA ALA A 171 12.31 -1.82 15.75
C ALA A 171 11.48 -2.70 16.70
N ASN A 172 12.10 -3.51 17.58
CA ASN A 172 11.40 -4.52 18.40
C ASN A 172 10.47 -5.46 17.59
N LEU A 173 10.78 -5.65 16.30
CA LEU A 173 10.04 -6.49 15.35
C LEU A 173 10.65 -7.88 15.16
N ALA A 174 11.67 -8.26 15.93
CA ALA A 174 12.29 -9.57 15.78
C ALA A 174 11.25 -10.71 15.93
N PRO A 175 11.37 -11.80 15.15
CA PRO A 175 10.41 -12.90 15.22
C PRO A 175 10.27 -13.51 16.63
N ASP A 176 9.12 -13.32 17.26
CA ASP A 176 8.73 -13.96 18.51
C ASP A 176 7.23 -14.26 18.50
N TYR A 177 6.88 -15.50 18.18
CA TYR A 177 5.48 -15.97 18.10
C TYR A 177 4.76 -16.03 19.45
N ARG A 178 5.44 -15.73 20.56
CA ARG A 178 4.80 -15.59 21.88
C ARG A 178 4.16 -14.22 22.07
N VAL A 179 4.59 -13.22 21.28
CA VAL A 179 4.00 -11.88 21.31
C VAL A 179 2.61 -11.93 20.69
N PRO A 180 1.56 -11.38 21.34
CA PRO A 180 0.23 -11.28 20.74
C PRO A 180 0.23 -10.51 19.42
N TRP A 181 -0.70 -10.86 18.52
CA TRP A 181 -0.77 -10.25 17.19
C TRP A 181 -1.00 -8.73 17.25
N GLU A 182 -1.91 -8.31 18.12
CA GLU A 182 -2.28 -6.92 18.36
C GLU A 182 -1.06 -6.07 18.77
N GLU A 183 -0.17 -6.64 19.58
CA GLU A 183 1.05 -5.98 20.02
C GLU A 183 2.07 -5.89 18.88
N LEU A 184 2.23 -6.97 18.11
CA LEU A 184 3.10 -6.95 16.92
C LEU A 184 2.63 -5.91 15.90
N LEU A 185 1.34 -5.82 15.63
CA LEU A 185 0.77 -4.84 14.68
C LEU A 185 0.95 -3.40 15.19
N GLN A 186 0.82 -3.18 16.51
CA GLN A 186 1.10 -1.87 17.12
C GLN A 186 2.57 -1.47 16.98
N ARG A 187 3.51 -2.40 17.25
CA ARG A 187 4.95 -2.16 17.06
C ARG A 187 5.26 -1.85 15.58
N LEU A 188 4.64 -2.56 14.65
CA LEU A 188 4.81 -2.32 13.22
C LEU A 188 4.31 -0.94 12.82
N ALA A 189 3.09 -0.55 13.23
CA ALA A 189 2.54 0.76 12.92
C ALA A 189 3.44 1.91 13.42
N LYS A 190 3.97 1.79 14.65
CA LYS A 190 4.91 2.77 15.22
C LYS A 190 6.24 2.82 14.47
N PHE A 191 6.75 1.66 14.05
CA PHE A 191 7.95 1.60 13.23
C PHE A 191 7.76 2.31 11.88
N LEU A 192 6.61 2.12 11.23
CA LEU A 192 6.35 2.66 9.89
C LEU A 192 5.95 4.15 9.90
N LEU A 193 5.11 4.57 10.84
CA LEU A 193 4.50 5.91 10.85
C LEU A 193 5.07 6.82 11.96
N GLY A 194 6.03 6.33 12.74
CA GLY A 194 6.70 7.06 13.82
C GLY A 194 6.19 6.72 15.22
N GLU A 195 7.06 6.88 16.22
CA GLU A 195 6.79 6.50 17.62
C GLU A 195 5.72 7.37 18.32
N LYS A 196 5.42 8.56 17.78
CA LYS A 196 4.52 9.54 18.41
C LYS A 196 3.04 9.24 18.19
N ILE A 197 2.71 8.25 17.36
CA ILE A 197 1.34 7.88 17.07
C ILE A 197 0.72 7.11 18.23
N SER A 198 -0.59 7.26 18.40
CA SER A 198 -1.40 6.34 19.22
C SER A 198 -1.99 5.28 18.33
N VAL A 199 -1.83 4.01 18.68
CA VAL A 199 -2.32 2.87 17.89
C VAL A 199 -3.16 1.97 18.78
N GLU A 200 -4.34 1.62 18.29
CA GLU A 200 -5.17 0.57 18.86
C GLU A 200 -5.38 -0.57 17.87
N THR A 201 -5.32 -1.79 18.38
CA THR A 201 -5.34 -3.05 17.63
C THR A 201 -6.16 -4.10 18.38
N TRP A 202 -6.54 -5.18 17.70
CA TRP A 202 -7.37 -6.26 18.26
C TRP A 202 -6.75 -7.63 17.96
N SER A 203 -6.92 -8.57 18.89
CA SER A 203 -6.34 -9.90 18.81
C SER A 203 -6.95 -10.77 17.71
N ASP A 204 -8.15 -10.46 17.23
CA ASP A 204 -8.89 -11.20 16.21
C ASP A 204 -8.93 -10.50 14.84
N LYS A 205 -8.36 -9.29 14.70
CA LYS A 205 -8.46 -8.47 13.49
C LYS A 205 -7.10 -8.02 12.97
N GLU A 206 -6.98 -7.89 11.66
CA GLU A 206 -5.82 -7.28 10.99
C GLU A 206 -6.11 -5.80 10.72
N ILE A 207 -6.54 -5.08 11.76
CA ILE A 207 -6.96 -3.68 11.70
C ILE A 207 -6.23 -2.92 12.80
N ALA A 208 -5.75 -1.73 12.46
CA ALA A 208 -5.27 -0.75 13.43
C ALA A 208 -6.02 0.57 13.26
N ILE A 209 -6.43 1.18 14.38
CA ILE A 209 -6.92 2.56 14.40
C ILE A 209 -5.80 3.43 14.97
N ILE A 210 -5.39 4.42 14.19
CA ILE A 210 -4.20 5.22 14.47
C ILE A 210 -4.61 6.68 14.61
N LYS A 211 -4.19 7.32 15.70
CA LYS A 211 -4.29 8.76 15.88
C LYS A 211 -2.89 9.35 15.77
N SER A 212 -2.74 10.35 14.91
CA SER A 212 -1.45 10.98 14.65
C SER A 212 -1.61 12.46 14.40
N LYS A 213 -0.57 13.24 14.72
CA LYS A 213 -0.40 14.56 14.15
C LYS A 213 0.24 14.45 12.78
N GLY A 214 -0.14 15.33 11.86
CA GLY A 214 0.31 15.28 10.49
C GLY A 214 0.28 16.63 9.79
N CYS A 215 0.87 16.65 8.61
CA CYS A 215 0.81 17.75 7.64
C CYS A 215 0.34 17.19 6.30
N ILE A 216 -0.63 17.86 5.68
CA ILE A 216 -1.10 17.51 4.33
C ILE A 216 -0.19 18.19 3.30
N LEU A 217 0.42 17.39 2.43
CA LEU A 217 1.40 17.87 1.45
C LEU A 217 0.74 18.18 0.11
N GLY A 218 -0.22 17.35 -0.29
CA GLY A 218 -0.86 17.46 -1.60
C GLY A 218 -1.92 16.39 -1.83
N GLU A 219 -2.35 16.27 -3.08
CA GLU A 219 -3.34 15.30 -3.53
C GLU A 219 -2.96 14.64 -4.84
N VAL A 220 -3.42 13.41 -5.03
CA VAL A 220 -3.30 12.68 -6.30
C VAL A 220 -4.33 13.22 -7.28
N SER A 221 -3.89 13.80 -8.39
CA SER A 221 -4.77 14.32 -9.44
C SER A 221 -5.11 13.30 -10.52
N SER A 222 -4.21 12.35 -10.78
CA SER A 222 -4.45 11.30 -11.75
C SER A 222 -3.55 10.10 -11.46
N VAL A 223 -4.00 8.94 -11.93
CA VAL A 223 -3.31 7.67 -11.76
C VAL A 223 -3.14 7.04 -13.12
N TYR A 224 -1.90 6.72 -13.46
CA TYR A 224 -1.52 6.04 -14.67
C TYR A 224 -0.99 4.66 -14.33
N LYS A 225 -1.14 3.76 -15.29
CA LYS A 225 -0.46 2.48 -15.26
C LYS A 225 0.75 2.63 -16.16
N ASP A 226 1.94 2.59 -15.59
CA ASP A 226 3.12 2.53 -16.43
C ASP A 226 3.23 1.11 -16.97
N ALA A 227 3.08 0.95 -18.27
CA ALA A 227 3.04 -0.37 -18.91
C ALA A 227 4.41 -1.05 -18.93
N LEU A 228 5.49 -0.31 -18.62
CA LEU A 228 6.86 -0.81 -18.76
C LEU A 228 7.52 -1.32 -17.48
N ASP A 229 7.03 -1.00 -16.26
CA ASP A 229 7.83 -1.23 -15.04
C ASP A 229 7.09 -1.75 -13.80
N ASP A 230 5.91 -2.36 -13.93
CA ASP A 230 5.09 -2.85 -12.81
C ASP A 230 4.72 -1.79 -11.75
N SER A 231 5.15 -0.55 -11.97
CA SER A 231 5.04 0.59 -11.09
C SER A 231 3.73 1.34 -11.34
N GLN A 232 3.31 2.08 -10.33
CA GLN A 232 2.13 2.91 -10.42
C GLN A 232 2.56 4.36 -10.59
N GLY A 233 2.32 4.92 -11.78
CA GLY A 233 2.52 6.34 -12.05
C GLY A 233 1.38 7.14 -11.45
N VAL A 234 1.68 8.18 -10.68
CA VAL A 234 0.68 9.08 -10.10
C VAL A 234 1.11 10.51 -10.34
N ASP A 235 0.18 11.36 -10.80
CA ASP A 235 0.43 12.79 -10.75
C ASP A 235 -0.06 13.34 -9.42
N VAL A 236 0.80 14.11 -8.78
CA VAL A 236 0.55 14.73 -7.49
C VAL A 236 0.57 16.24 -7.65
N ILE A 237 -0.44 16.89 -7.08
CA ILE A 237 -0.48 18.34 -6.91
C ILE A 237 -0.08 18.67 -5.49
N PHE A 238 1.11 19.23 -5.31
CA PHE A 238 1.57 19.71 -4.02
C PHE A 238 1.02 21.09 -3.71
N LYS A 239 0.54 21.26 -2.48
CA LYS A 239 -0.04 22.50 -1.98
C LYS A 239 0.83 23.16 -0.92
N ASN A 240 1.45 22.36 -0.05
CA ASN A 240 2.06 22.84 1.19
C ASN A 240 3.50 22.35 1.40
N ILE A 241 4.32 22.30 0.34
CA ILE A 241 5.75 21.99 0.50
C ILE A 241 6.53 23.28 0.79
N PRO A 242 7.30 23.34 1.88
CA PRO A 242 8.20 24.46 2.15
C PRO A 242 9.22 24.67 1.02
N GLY A 243 9.30 25.89 0.50
CA GLY A 243 10.33 26.28 -0.47
C GLY A 243 10.05 25.89 -1.93
N GLN A 244 8.88 25.35 -2.24
CA GLN A 244 8.47 25.00 -3.60
C GLN A 244 7.33 25.90 -4.11
N PRO A 245 7.18 26.05 -5.45
CA PRO A 245 6.07 26.78 -6.03
C PRO A 245 4.71 26.23 -5.58
N GLU A 246 3.73 27.12 -5.46
CA GLU A 246 2.35 26.70 -5.21
C GLU A 246 1.82 25.85 -6.37
N ASP A 247 0.98 24.86 -6.04
CA ASP A 247 0.28 24.00 -7.01
C ASP A 247 1.23 23.25 -7.97
N MET A 248 2.44 22.96 -7.50
CA MET A 248 3.45 22.19 -8.20
C MET A 248 2.91 20.79 -8.55
N LYS A 249 2.84 20.49 -9.85
CA LYS A 249 2.45 19.18 -10.36
C LYS A 249 3.69 18.34 -10.61
N MET A 250 3.72 17.14 -10.06
CA MET A 250 4.84 16.21 -10.20
C MET A 250 4.34 14.83 -10.58
N HIS A 251 5.05 14.19 -11.49
CA HIS A 251 4.84 12.79 -11.80
C HIS A 251 5.69 11.93 -10.87
N TRP A 252 5.05 11.03 -10.12
CA TRP A 252 5.69 10.10 -9.22
C TRP A 252 5.48 8.66 -9.69
N THR A 253 6.58 7.94 -9.86
CA THR A 253 6.55 6.49 -10.09
C THR A 253 6.67 5.79 -8.74
N LEU A 254 5.58 5.19 -8.28
CA LEU A 254 5.53 4.50 -6.99
C LEU A 254 5.62 2.98 -7.16
N ARG A 255 6.07 2.30 -6.09
CA ARG A 255 6.02 0.83 -6.02
C ARG A 255 4.58 0.33 -6.12
N PRO A 256 4.37 -0.93 -6.53
CA PRO A 256 3.04 -1.54 -6.43
C PRO A 256 2.48 -1.38 -5.03
N SER A 257 1.16 -1.15 -4.92
CA SER A 257 0.46 -1.17 -3.64
C SER A 257 -0.62 -2.23 -3.68
N ALA A 258 -0.79 -2.96 -2.57
CA ALA A 258 -1.88 -3.91 -2.42
C ALA A 258 -3.24 -3.22 -2.49
N LYS A 259 -3.34 -1.98 -1.98
CA LYS A 259 -4.53 -1.13 -2.10
C LYS A 259 -4.35 -0.15 -3.24
N SER A 260 -5.34 -0.09 -4.14
CA SER A 260 -5.28 0.82 -5.28
C SER A 260 -5.33 2.29 -4.84
N ILE A 261 -4.29 3.04 -5.23
CA ILE A 261 -4.30 4.51 -5.19
C ILE A 261 -5.30 5.02 -6.23
N ARG A 262 -6.06 6.06 -5.88
CA ARG A 262 -7.10 6.68 -6.72
C ARG A 262 -6.92 8.19 -6.78
N GLU A 263 -7.50 8.79 -7.81
CA GLU A 263 -7.66 10.25 -7.87
C GLU A 263 -8.39 10.76 -6.61
N GLY A 264 -7.88 11.85 -6.04
CA GLY A 264 -8.37 12.46 -4.82
C GLY A 264 -7.83 11.86 -3.53
N ASP A 265 -6.99 10.83 -3.58
CA ASP A 265 -6.20 10.39 -2.43
C ASP A 265 -5.22 11.50 -2.01
N PHE A 266 -4.92 11.60 -0.72
CA PHE A 266 -4.07 12.65 -0.18
C PHE A 266 -2.69 12.13 0.19
N ILE A 267 -1.70 13.00 0.02
CA ILE A 267 -0.33 12.77 0.48
C ILE A 267 -0.12 13.54 1.77
N CYS A 268 0.26 12.84 2.83
CA CYS A 268 0.47 13.42 4.15
C CYS A 268 1.76 12.91 4.78
N LEU A 269 2.41 13.76 5.57
CA LEU A 269 3.52 13.36 6.42
C LEU A 269 3.08 13.36 7.87
N PHE A 270 3.32 12.27 8.59
CA PHE A 270 3.00 12.15 10.01
C PHE A 270 4.18 12.55 10.89
N GLU A 271 3.89 13.04 12.08
CA GLU A 271 4.91 13.51 13.01
C GLU A 271 5.83 12.36 13.45
N GLY A 272 7.09 12.40 13.04
CA GLY A 272 8.09 11.37 13.34
C GLY A 272 8.21 10.28 12.28
N ALA A 273 7.40 10.30 11.22
CA ALA A 273 7.60 9.48 10.04
C ALA A 273 8.73 10.06 9.17
N SER A 274 9.50 9.18 8.53
CA SER A 274 10.55 9.57 7.57
C SER A 274 10.03 9.70 6.15
N GLU A 275 8.94 9.01 5.83
CA GLU A 275 8.33 8.95 4.49
C GLU A 275 6.87 9.43 4.56
N PRO A 276 6.36 10.08 3.51
CA PRO A 276 4.95 10.44 3.45
C PRO A 276 4.09 9.19 3.25
N ALA A 277 2.85 9.27 3.68
CA ALA A 277 1.82 8.26 3.48
C ALA A 277 0.78 8.74 2.46
N ILE A 278 0.11 7.78 1.80
CA ILE A 278 -1.09 8.04 1.01
C ILE A 278 -2.32 7.60 1.80
N ILE A 279 -3.28 8.51 1.94
CA ILE A 279 -4.51 8.29 2.70
C ILE A 279 -5.74 8.67 1.87
N ARG A 280 -6.86 8.01 2.14
CA ARG A 280 -8.16 8.29 1.51
C ARG A 280 -9.16 8.81 2.51
N LEU A 281 -9.81 9.93 2.22
CA LEU A 281 -10.88 10.46 3.09
C LEU A 281 -12.13 9.56 3.01
N CYS A 282 -12.59 9.07 4.17
CA CYS A 282 -13.76 8.22 4.34
C CYS A 282 -14.68 8.84 5.41
N GLY A 283 -15.60 9.72 4.99
CA GLY A 283 -16.46 10.41 5.94
C GLY A 283 -15.68 11.37 6.84
N ASP A 284 -15.50 10.99 8.11
CA ASP A 284 -14.83 11.75 9.16
C ASP A 284 -13.50 11.13 9.63
N TYR A 285 -13.00 10.10 8.93
CA TYR A 285 -11.70 9.48 9.15
C TYR A 285 -10.98 9.26 7.82
N PHE A 286 -9.75 8.76 7.87
CA PHE A 286 -8.96 8.45 6.68
C PHE A 286 -8.58 6.97 6.65
N THR A 287 -8.70 6.32 5.50
CA THR A 287 -8.13 4.98 5.30
C THR A 287 -6.67 5.11 4.87
N LEU A 288 -5.78 4.36 5.51
CA LEU A 288 -4.39 4.28 5.11
C LEU A 288 -4.26 3.37 3.89
N ILE A 289 -3.83 3.96 2.76
CA ILE A 289 -3.64 3.27 1.48
C ILE A 289 -2.20 2.80 1.33
N MET A 290 -1.25 3.65 1.70
CA MET A 290 0.18 3.35 1.63
C MET A 290 0.91 4.03 2.79
N THR A 291 1.77 3.27 3.48
CA THR A 291 2.55 3.76 4.62
C THR A 291 3.82 4.52 4.21
N ALA A 292 4.38 4.18 3.05
CA ALA A 292 5.71 4.61 2.60
C ALA A 292 5.69 5.04 1.12
N ALA A 293 5.27 6.28 0.86
CA ALA A 293 5.05 6.85 -0.46
C ALA A 293 6.26 7.61 -1.00
N THR A 294 7.30 6.84 -1.33
CA THR A 294 8.53 7.40 -1.88
C THR A 294 8.65 7.07 -3.37
N PRO A 295 8.90 8.07 -4.24
CA PRO A 295 9.12 7.83 -5.66
C PRO A 295 10.36 6.96 -5.89
N LEU A 296 10.30 6.08 -6.91
CA LEU A 296 11.38 5.14 -7.25
C LEU A 296 12.59 5.80 -7.91
N GLU A 297 12.35 6.90 -8.62
CA GLU A 297 13.37 7.72 -9.23
C GLU A 297 13.22 9.16 -8.71
N ASP A 298 14.34 9.82 -8.48
CA ASP A 298 14.33 11.24 -8.20
C ASP A 298 13.86 12.00 -9.44
N THR A 299 12.91 12.91 -9.23
CA THR A 299 12.27 13.65 -10.32
C THR A 299 13.30 14.59 -10.94
N ARG A 300 13.73 14.31 -12.18
CA ARG A 300 14.52 15.25 -12.98
C ARG A 300 13.60 16.37 -13.47
N LEU A 301 13.81 17.58 -12.99
CA LEU A 301 13.21 18.77 -13.58
C LEU A 301 14.19 19.43 -14.55
N GLU A 302 13.66 20.16 -15.52
CA GLU A 302 14.45 20.96 -16.47
C GLU A 302 15.36 22.00 -15.76
N GLU A 303 15.04 22.35 -14.50
CA GLU A 303 15.76 23.33 -13.68
C GLU A 303 16.55 22.73 -12.50
N GLY A 304 16.56 21.39 -12.30
CA GLY A 304 17.34 20.76 -11.22
C GLY A 304 16.82 19.40 -10.72
N TYR A 305 17.48 18.89 -9.68
CA TYR A 305 17.19 17.61 -9.03
C TYR A 305 16.49 17.84 -7.68
N ILE A 306 15.32 17.23 -7.47
CA ILE A 306 14.61 17.30 -6.18
C ILE A 306 14.89 16.02 -5.39
N GLU A 307 15.70 16.17 -4.34
CA GLU A 307 15.85 15.12 -3.33
C GLU A 307 14.67 15.21 -2.34
N TRP A 308 13.65 14.38 -2.57
CA TRP A 308 12.40 14.42 -1.81
C TRP A 308 12.58 14.13 -0.32
N SER A 309 13.53 13.24 0.02
CA SER A 309 13.92 12.92 1.40
C SER A 309 14.30 14.17 2.20
N ASN A 310 15.03 15.11 1.59
CA ASN A 310 15.43 16.36 2.23
C ASN A 310 14.26 17.32 2.40
N HIS A 311 13.36 17.39 1.41
CA HIS A 311 12.20 18.28 1.45
C HIS A 311 11.20 17.88 2.54
N PHE A 312 10.95 16.59 2.74
CA PHE A 312 10.08 16.13 3.82
C PHE A 312 10.65 16.43 5.21
N GLN A 313 11.98 16.42 5.37
CA GLN A 313 12.63 16.79 6.64
C GLN A 313 12.46 18.28 6.99
N LEU A 314 12.18 19.14 6.02
CA LEU A 314 11.91 20.57 6.25
C LEU A 314 10.52 20.83 6.82
N VAL A 315 9.60 19.86 6.74
CA VAL A 315 8.27 19.97 7.35
C VAL A 315 8.42 19.88 8.88
N LYS A 316 8.26 21.03 9.55
CA LYS A 316 8.36 21.13 11.02
C LYS A 316 7.03 21.33 11.74
N GLN A 317 5.95 21.60 11.00
CA GLN A 317 4.65 21.93 11.58
C GLN A 317 3.65 20.79 11.34
N PHE A 318 3.29 20.10 12.43
CA PHE A 318 2.30 19.03 12.45
C PHE A 318 1.11 19.47 13.31
N VAL A 319 0.25 20.30 12.74
CA VAL A 319 -0.85 20.96 13.46
C VAL A 319 -2.20 20.27 13.31
N ARG A 320 -2.31 19.32 12.39
CA ARG A 320 -3.58 18.64 12.10
C ARG A 320 -3.61 17.27 12.77
N ASP A 321 -4.72 16.98 13.43
CA ASP A 321 -4.99 15.68 14.01
C ASP A 321 -5.66 14.78 12.96
N PHE A 322 -5.08 13.60 12.76
CA PHE A 322 -5.57 12.58 11.85
C PHE A 322 -6.08 11.38 12.64
N LEU A 323 -7.22 10.86 12.19
CA LEU A 323 -7.71 9.53 12.57
C LEU A 323 -7.61 8.62 11.35
N LEU A 324 -6.77 7.61 11.44
CA LEU A 324 -6.50 6.67 10.37
C LEU A 324 -7.07 5.29 10.70
N VAL A 325 -7.63 4.64 9.68
CA VAL A 325 -8.01 3.23 9.70
C VAL A 325 -7.05 2.50 8.79
N TRP A 326 -6.24 1.61 9.37
CA TRP A 326 -5.35 0.74 8.63
C TRP A 326 -5.89 -0.69 8.69
N ASP A 327 -6.79 -1.01 7.77
CA ASP A 327 -7.36 -2.36 7.59
C ASP A 327 -6.58 -3.12 6.51
N TRP A 328 -6.12 -4.33 6.80
CA TRP A 328 -5.42 -5.19 5.84
C TRP A 328 -6.36 -6.12 5.05
N LYS A 329 -7.66 -6.14 5.36
CA LYS A 329 -8.67 -6.85 4.57
C LYS A 329 -8.96 -6.09 3.27
N ASP A 330 -9.29 -6.85 2.23
CA ASP A 330 -9.77 -6.30 0.96
C ASP A 330 -11.15 -5.66 1.17
N SER A 331 -11.17 -4.34 1.35
CA SER A 331 -12.39 -3.57 1.40
C SER A 331 -12.93 -3.37 -0.02
N SER A 332 -13.78 -4.28 -0.48
CA SER A 332 -14.93 -3.87 -1.27
C SER A 332 -15.74 -2.98 -0.32
N GLU A 333 -15.71 -1.66 -0.53
CA GLU A 333 -16.41 -0.64 0.28
C GLU A 333 -17.90 -1.01 0.47
N ASN A 334 -18.19 -1.83 1.47
CA ASN A 334 -19.53 -2.28 1.82
C ASN A 334 -20.01 -1.42 2.98
N LEU A 335 -21.28 -1.02 2.96
CA LEU A 335 -21.90 -0.21 4.04
C LEU A 335 -21.72 -0.84 5.43
N GLN A 336 -21.69 -2.18 5.51
CA GLN A 336 -21.45 -2.92 6.75
C GLN A 336 -20.04 -2.69 7.34
N GLU A 337 -19.02 -2.44 6.51
CA GLU A 337 -17.66 -2.15 7.01
C GLU A 337 -17.58 -0.76 7.63
N SER A 338 -18.29 0.22 7.07
CA SER A 338 -18.38 1.58 7.64
C SER A 338 -18.96 1.56 9.07
N GLU A 339 -19.99 0.76 9.30
CA GLU A 339 -20.57 0.58 10.64
C GLU A 339 -19.59 -0.09 11.61
N ILE A 340 -18.84 -1.10 11.14
CA ILE A 340 -17.79 -1.76 11.95
C ILE A 340 -16.70 -0.75 12.32
N TYR A 341 -16.23 0.07 11.37
CA TYR A 341 -15.22 1.08 11.66
C TYR A 341 -15.72 2.13 12.65
N GLU A 342 -16.97 2.60 12.52
CA GLU A 342 -17.56 3.51 13.50
C GLU A 342 -17.62 2.88 14.91
N ILE A 343 -17.95 1.59 15.02
CA ILE A 343 -17.91 0.87 16.31
C ILE A 343 -16.47 0.81 16.86
N LEU A 344 -15.49 0.45 16.03
CA LEU A 344 -14.09 0.35 16.44
C LEU A 344 -13.53 1.72 16.87
N ILE A 345 -13.81 2.77 16.10
CA ILE A 345 -13.42 4.16 16.39
C ILE A 345 -14.06 4.63 17.69
N ARG A 346 -15.34 4.32 17.93
CA ARG A 346 -16.01 4.65 19.19
C ARG A 346 -15.38 3.92 20.38
N THR A 347 -14.96 2.68 20.19
CA THR A 347 -14.33 1.87 21.24
C THR A 347 -12.90 2.36 21.58
N ASN A 348 -12.24 3.08 20.65
CA ASN A 348 -10.87 3.61 20.78
C ASN A 348 -10.69 4.88 21.65
N ASN A 349 -11.73 5.33 22.36
CA ASN A 349 -11.50 6.28 23.45
C ASN A 349 -11.64 5.52 24.75
N ARG A 350 -10.67 4.66 25.07
CA ARG A 350 -10.64 3.93 26.34
C ARG A 350 -10.19 4.82 27.48
N VAL A 351 -11.18 5.31 28.24
CA VAL A 351 -11.29 5.03 29.68
C VAL A 351 -12.77 4.69 29.90
N SER A 352 -13.05 3.51 30.46
CA SER A 352 -14.37 3.00 30.85
C SER A 352 -15.18 2.24 29.79
N GLU A 353 -15.50 1.01 30.20
CA GLU A 353 -16.44 0.04 29.67
C GLU A 353 -17.78 0.65 29.26
N LEU A 354 -18.34 0.21 28.12
CA LEU A 354 -19.79 0.17 27.78
C LEU A 354 -20.67 1.41 28.03
N SER A 355 -20.11 2.57 28.38
CA SER A 355 -20.86 3.72 28.88
C SER A 355 -20.41 5.05 28.27
N LYS A 356 -19.93 5.08 27.01
CA LYS A 356 -19.97 6.35 26.29
C LYS A 356 -21.42 6.78 26.25
N THR A 357 -21.78 7.79 27.03
CA THR A 357 -23.08 8.43 26.86
C THR A 357 -23.18 8.86 25.40
N ASP A 358 -24.37 8.79 24.79
CA ASP A 358 -24.61 9.25 23.41
C ASP A 358 -23.93 10.60 23.12
N ARG A 359 -23.83 11.45 24.15
CA ARG A 359 -23.17 12.75 24.13
C ARG A 359 -21.68 12.70 23.79
N GLU A 360 -20.89 11.85 24.44
CA GLU A 360 -19.44 11.76 24.18
C GLU A 360 -19.16 11.28 22.75
N GLY A 361 -19.95 10.31 22.28
CA GLY A 361 -19.87 9.84 20.89
C GLY A 361 -20.21 10.94 19.87
N LEU A 362 -21.19 11.80 20.19
CA LEU A 362 -21.55 12.96 19.34
C LEU A 362 -20.45 14.03 19.33
N LEU A 363 -19.84 14.33 20.47
CA LEU A 363 -18.71 15.27 20.56
C LEU A 363 -17.50 14.76 19.77
N ASP A 364 -17.13 13.49 19.96
CA ASP A 364 -16.04 12.86 19.21
C ASP A 364 -16.25 13.00 17.70
N LYS A 365 -17.47 12.70 17.22
CA LYS A 365 -17.82 12.80 15.80
C LYS A 365 -17.75 14.23 15.28
N ALA A 366 -18.23 15.20 16.07
CA ALA A 366 -18.12 16.62 15.71
C ALA A 366 -16.65 17.08 15.64
N THR A 367 -15.80 16.66 16.57
CA THR A 367 -14.35 16.95 16.55
C THR A 367 -13.67 16.34 15.33
N ARG A 368 -14.01 15.10 14.96
CA ARG A 368 -13.47 14.47 13.74
C ARG A 368 -13.87 15.24 12.47
N ALA A 369 -15.15 15.62 12.35
CA ALA A 369 -15.62 16.43 11.23
C ALA A 369 -14.90 17.79 11.15
N TRP A 370 -14.63 18.42 12.29
CA TRP A 370 -13.86 19.66 12.38
C TRP A 370 -12.40 19.48 11.92
N ASN A 371 -11.75 18.39 12.33
CA ASN A 371 -10.38 18.08 11.91
C ASN A 371 -10.30 17.85 10.40
N VAL A 372 -11.25 17.11 9.82
CA VAL A 372 -11.36 16.93 8.37
C VAL A 372 -11.58 18.27 7.66
N ALA A 373 -12.47 19.13 8.17
CA ALA A 373 -12.71 20.46 7.60
C ALA A 373 -11.42 21.28 7.56
N SER A 374 -10.63 21.24 8.63
CA SER A 374 -9.35 21.94 8.73
C SER A 374 -8.32 21.43 7.71
N ILE A 375 -8.20 20.11 7.55
CA ILE A 375 -7.31 19.48 6.54
C ILE A 375 -7.75 19.84 5.11
N LEU A 376 -9.06 19.83 4.83
CA LEU A 376 -9.58 20.23 3.52
C LEU A 376 -9.35 21.72 3.24
N GLY A 377 -9.35 22.56 4.29
CA GLY A 377 -8.96 23.96 4.21
C GLY A 377 -7.50 24.13 3.78
N ASP A 378 -6.58 23.35 4.37
CA ASP A 378 -5.16 23.34 3.98
C ASP A 378 -4.93 22.87 2.53
N LEU A 379 -5.84 22.05 2.00
CA LEU A 379 -5.86 21.65 0.59
C LEU A 379 -6.61 22.63 -0.33
N ARG A 380 -7.09 23.76 0.21
CA ARG A 380 -7.88 24.77 -0.50
C ARG A 380 -9.20 24.24 -1.08
N LYS A 381 -9.72 23.13 -0.54
CA LYS A 381 -11.03 22.55 -0.91
C LYS A 381 -12.17 23.21 -0.13
N TYR A 382 -12.25 24.54 -0.22
CA TYR A 382 -13.08 25.37 0.66
C TYR A 382 -14.56 24.95 0.71
N LYS A 383 -15.15 24.59 -0.43
CA LYS A 383 -16.55 24.13 -0.48
C LYS A 383 -16.77 22.87 0.37
N LYS A 384 -15.91 21.86 0.21
CA LYS A 384 -15.98 20.62 1.00
C LYS A 384 -15.62 20.86 2.48
N ALA A 385 -14.68 21.76 2.74
CA ALA A 385 -14.31 22.15 4.10
C ALA A 385 -15.49 22.82 4.83
N GLU A 386 -16.20 23.71 4.16
CA GLU A 386 -17.38 24.39 4.71
C GLU A 386 -18.51 23.41 5.04
N GLU A 387 -18.79 22.45 4.16
CA GLU A 387 -19.77 21.38 4.40
C GLU A 387 -19.44 20.60 5.69
N ARG A 388 -18.18 20.18 5.84
CA ARG A 388 -17.70 19.47 7.05
C ARG A 388 -17.72 20.34 8.30
N LEU A 389 -17.44 21.62 8.18
CA LEU A 389 -17.50 22.56 9.30
C LEU A 389 -18.95 22.73 9.80
N ARG A 390 -19.92 22.81 8.88
CA ARG A 390 -21.35 22.86 9.23
C ARG A 390 -21.79 21.58 9.94
N GLU A 391 -21.38 20.41 9.46
CA GLU A 391 -21.62 19.13 10.14
C GLU A 391 -21.06 19.11 11.57
N ALA A 392 -19.83 19.59 11.76
CA ALA A 392 -19.21 19.69 13.08
C ALA A 392 -19.97 20.64 14.02
N ILE A 393 -20.33 21.83 13.55
CA ILE A 393 -21.08 22.82 14.33
C ILE A 393 -22.44 22.27 14.78
N GLU A 394 -23.16 21.59 13.88
CA GLU A 394 -24.45 21.00 14.23
C GLU A 394 -24.28 19.84 15.22
N GLY A 395 -23.27 18.99 15.03
CA GLY A 395 -22.91 17.93 15.98
C GLY A 395 -22.65 18.47 17.39
N TYR A 396 -21.88 19.56 17.51
CA TYR A 396 -21.66 20.23 18.79
C TYR A 396 -22.96 20.79 19.38
N LYS A 397 -23.79 21.48 18.58
CA LYS A 397 -25.08 22.02 19.05
C LYS A 397 -25.98 20.92 19.61
N VAL A 398 -26.08 19.77 18.94
CA VAL A 398 -26.90 18.64 19.41
C VAL A 398 -26.33 18.07 20.71
N ALA A 399 -25.02 17.90 20.80
CA ALA A 399 -24.36 17.39 22.00
C ALA A 399 -24.52 18.32 23.21
N PHE A 400 -24.51 19.64 23.00
CA PHE A 400 -24.70 20.63 24.06
C PHE A 400 -26.17 20.93 24.37
N LYS A 401 -27.13 20.82 23.43
CA LYS A 401 -28.57 20.99 23.73
C LYS A 401 -29.11 19.92 24.69
N ARG A 402 -28.56 18.70 24.67
CA ARG A 402 -28.93 17.61 25.58
C ARG A 402 -28.58 17.89 27.07
N THR A 403 -27.91 19.00 27.40
CA THR A 403 -27.68 19.40 28.81
C THR A 403 -28.80 20.25 29.42
N GLY A 404 -29.79 20.69 28.63
CA GLY A 404 -30.85 21.59 29.09
C GLY A 404 -32.04 20.93 29.78
N THR A 405 -32.04 19.61 29.96
CA THR A 405 -33.17 18.85 30.53
C THR A 405 -32.75 18.09 31.79
N ILE A 406 -32.18 18.82 32.75
CA ILE A 406 -32.20 18.41 34.16
C ILE A 406 -32.63 19.64 34.93
N VAL A 407 -33.92 19.71 35.24
CA VAL A 407 -34.50 20.65 36.21
C VAL A 407 -35.17 19.80 37.28
#